data_AF-A0A7V3X2A3-F1
#
_entry.id   AF-A0A7V3X2A3-F1
#
_cell.length_a   1.000
_cell.length_b   1.000
_cell.length_c   1.000
_cell.angle_alpha   90.00
_cell.angle_beta   90.00
_cell.angle_gamma   90.00
#
_symmetry.space_group_name_H-M   'P 1'
#
loop_
_entity.id
_entity.type
_entity.pdbx_description
1 polymer ?
#
loop_
_entity_poly.entity_id
_entity_poly.type
_entity_poly.pdbx_seq_one_letter_code
_entity_poly.pdbx_strand_id
1 'polypeptide(L)'
;MTEYRPTPKSFRLHIGIFGRRNAGKSALLNMLTRQQVSIVSDVAGTTTDPVEKPMEMLPLGPVLFIDTAGVDDEGALGAMRVKKTRQVLDRTDLALLVVDSDRWGVFEEQLLAEFHQRRIPVIVVFNKVDVARPDATLLAQLDQQKIPYVFTAAIRHEGLESLRQALIQNAPEDFINSPPLIADLVQSGQIVVLVVPIDKEAPKGRLIQPQVLTLRELLDHGALAVVCRDSELARALQSLKEPPALVVTDSQAFAQVARVTPPHVKMTSFSILLARQKGDLNEFVRGALAIDRLRPGDHVLVAESCSHHPIADDIGREKIPRWLQERVGGKLHFTTVQGHDFPEDLSPYRLLVHCGACMWNRREVLTRMELCRRAGLPICNYGVTIAYTLGILDRALEPFPEAQRIYRELTRSAAVAT
;
A
#
# COMPACT_ATOMS: atom_id res chain seq x y z
N MET A 1 31.49 8.89 1.82
CA MET A 1 30.29 8.93 2.69
C MET A 1 29.17 8.33 1.88
N THR A 2 28.84 7.08 2.19
CA THR A 2 27.86 6.26 1.45
C THR A 2 26.49 6.93 1.52
N GLU A 3 25.98 7.37 0.37
CA GLU A 3 24.57 7.72 0.20
C GLU A 3 23.74 6.49 0.56
N TYR A 4 23.21 6.50 1.78
CA TYR A 4 22.21 5.57 2.28
C TYR A 4 21.03 5.62 1.29
N ARG A 5 20.85 4.56 0.51
CA ARG A 5 19.70 4.44 -0.41
C ARG A 5 18.45 4.29 0.45
N PRO A 6 17.53 5.26 0.47
CA PRO A 6 16.40 5.21 1.39
C PRO A 6 15.47 4.06 1.00
N THR A 7 15.03 3.27 2.00
CA THR A 7 13.89 2.35 1.86
C THR A 7 12.75 3.08 1.13
N PRO A 8 12.16 2.50 0.07
CA PRO A 8 11.09 3.16 -0.67
C PRO A 8 9.95 3.57 0.26
N LYS A 9 9.31 4.71 0.00
CA LYS A 9 8.22 5.24 0.83
C LYS A 9 7.10 4.21 1.06
N SER A 10 6.84 3.35 0.08
CA SER A 10 5.85 2.27 0.15
C SER A 10 6.14 1.19 1.19
N PHE A 11 7.36 1.12 1.73
CA PHE A 11 7.77 0.13 2.74
C PHE A 11 8.09 0.76 4.09
N ARG A 12 7.75 2.04 4.26
CA ARG A 12 7.92 2.75 5.53
C ARG A 12 6.64 2.68 6.34
N LEU A 13 6.74 2.69 7.67
CA LEU A 13 5.61 2.95 8.54
C LEU A 13 5.20 4.42 8.41
N HIS A 14 3.98 4.70 7.95
CA HIS A 14 3.48 6.06 7.76
C HIS A 14 2.88 6.57 9.07
N ILE A 15 3.56 7.54 9.68
CA ILE A 15 3.12 8.19 10.92
C ILE A 15 2.53 9.55 10.57
N GLY A 16 1.21 9.66 10.63
CA GLY A 16 0.51 10.92 10.34
C GLY A 16 0.48 11.84 11.56
N ILE A 17 0.82 13.11 11.39
CA ILE A 17 0.80 14.12 12.46
C ILE A 17 -0.39 15.05 12.21
N PHE A 18 -1.36 15.00 13.12
CA PHE A 18 -2.63 15.69 13.04
C PHE A 18 -2.81 16.61 14.24
N GLY A 19 -3.68 17.61 14.11
CA GLY A 19 -3.96 18.58 15.16
C GLY A 19 -4.18 19.98 14.61
N ARG A 20 -4.66 20.87 15.48
CA ARG A 20 -4.95 22.27 15.15
C ARG A 20 -3.73 23.02 14.62
N ARG A 21 -3.98 24.14 13.95
CA ARG A 21 -2.94 25.14 13.68
C ARG A 21 -2.27 25.56 14.99
N ASN A 22 -0.96 25.76 14.93
CA ASN A 22 -0.15 26.21 16.07
C ASN A 22 -0.12 25.28 17.30
N ALA A 23 -0.65 24.05 17.22
CA ALA A 23 -0.48 23.02 18.26
C ALA A 23 0.99 22.55 18.42
N GLY A 24 1.86 22.92 17.48
CA GLY A 24 3.29 22.63 17.52
C GLY A 24 3.72 21.37 16.76
N LYS A 25 2.91 20.88 15.82
CA LYS A 25 3.20 19.71 14.96
C LYS A 25 4.59 19.76 14.31
N SER A 26 4.93 20.86 13.65
CA SER A 26 6.22 20.99 12.96
C SER A 26 7.40 21.08 13.94
N ALA A 27 7.20 21.66 15.13
CA ALA A 27 8.21 21.67 16.19
C ALA A 27 8.44 20.26 16.76
N LEU A 28 7.36 19.51 16.99
CA LEU A 28 7.40 18.11 17.41
C LEU A 28 8.15 17.25 16.38
N LEU A 29 7.85 17.44 15.10
CA LEU A 29 8.49 16.74 14.00
C LEU A 29 9.99 17.05 13.93
N ASN A 30 10.39 18.31 14.09
CA ASN A 30 11.80 18.71 14.12
C ASN A 30 12.53 18.11 15.35
N MET A 31 11.88 18.07 16.51
CA MET A 31 12.42 17.42 17.71
C MET A 31 12.64 15.92 17.49
N LEU A 32 11.69 15.23 16.83
CA LEU A 32 11.78 13.80 16.52
C LEU A 32 12.92 13.48 15.57
N THR A 33 13.05 14.23 14.47
CA THR A 33 14.03 13.92 13.42
C THR A 33 15.44 14.39 13.75
N ARG A 34 15.63 15.26 14.76
CA ARG A 34 16.92 15.88 15.13
C ARG A 34 17.66 16.53 13.94
N GLN A 35 16.95 16.84 12.86
CA GLN A 35 17.49 17.51 11.68
C GLN A 35 17.09 18.98 11.73
N GLN A 36 18.07 19.88 11.83
CA GLN A 36 17.89 21.25 11.36
C GLN A 36 18.01 21.20 9.84
N VAL A 37 16.91 21.35 9.11
CA VAL A 37 16.98 21.66 7.69
C VAL A 37 16.29 22.99 7.48
N SER A 38 17.07 23.90 6.88
CA SER A 38 16.64 25.08 6.18
C SER A 38 15.23 24.87 5.61
N ILE A 39 14.37 25.82 5.94
CA ILE A 39 13.11 26.02 5.25
C ILE A 39 13.47 26.22 3.78
N VAL A 40 13.42 25.16 2.97
CA VAL A 40 13.25 25.34 1.54
C VAL A 40 11.76 25.52 1.30
N SER A 41 11.31 26.70 1.67
CA SER A 41 10.34 27.56 0.99
C SER A 41 10.10 28.76 1.90
N ASP A 42 10.91 29.81 1.76
CA ASP A 42 10.67 31.14 2.33
C ASP A 42 9.50 31.83 1.62
N VAL A 43 8.38 31.11 1.49
CA VAL A 43 7.08 31.68 1.15
C VAL A 43 6.12 31.22 2.23
N ALA A 44 6.04 32.03 3.29
CA ALA A 44 4.92 31.98 4.22
C ALA A 44 3.62 32.17 3.41
N GLY A 45 2.86 31.09 3.20
CA GLY A 45 1.50 31.20 2.66
C GLY A 45 1.01 30.16 1.64
N THR A 46 1.74 29.09 1.26
CA THR A 46 1.28 28.22 0.14
C THR A 46 1.28 26.70 0.37
N THR A 47 1.62 26.16 1.54
CA THR A 47 1.69 24.70 1.74
C THR A 47 0.32 24.08 2.00
N THR A 48 -0.41 23.77 0.93
CA THR A 48 -1.59 22.87 1.01
C THR A 48 -1.22 21.40 0.92
N ASP A 49 0.01 21.03 0.55
CA ASP A 49 0.45 19.64 0.44
C ASP A 49 1.10 19.13 1.75
N PRO A 50 0.84 17.88 2.16
CA PRO A 50 1.47 17.29 3.34
C PRO A 50 2.99 17.27 3.24
N VAL A 51 3.68 17.58 4.34
CA VAL A 51 5.16 17.52 4.40
C VAL A 51 5.59 16.12 4.83
N GLU A 52 6.36 15.44 4.00
CA GLU A 52 6.83 14.08 4.27
C GLU A 52 8.30 14.08 4.73
N LYS A 53 8.60 13.45 5.86
CA LYS A 53 9.96 13.33 6.41
C LYS A 53 10.33 11.87 6.71
N PRO A 54 11.21 11.25 5.89
CA PRO A 54 11.69 9.90 6.16
C PRO A 54 12.71 9.88 7.31
N MET A 55 12.67 8.84 8.13
CA MET A 55 13.62 8.61 9.22
C MET A 55 13.85 7.11 9.41
N GLU A 56 15.02 6.73 9.92
CA GLU A 56 15.26 5.40 10.47
C GLU A 56 15.10 5.46 12.00
N MET A 57 14.17 4.67 12.54
CA MET A 57 13.83 4.65 13.96
C MET A 57 13.99 3.24 14.51
N LEU A 58 15.06 2.97 15.23
CA LEU A 58 15.24 1.67 15.88
C LEU A 58 14.29 1.52 17.09
N PRO A 59 13.68 0.34 17.32
CA PRO A 59 13.77 -0.89 16.53
C PRO A 59 12.74 -1.00 15.37
N LEU A 60 11.88 0.00 15.16
CA LEU A 60 10.84 0.00 14.11
C LEU A 60 11.39 -0.06 12.67
N GLY A 61 12.62 0.39 12.46
CA GLY A 61 13.23 0.51 11.14
C GLY A 61 12.75 1.77 10.40
N PRO A 62 12.44 1.68 9.09
CA PRO A 62 12.19 2.85 8.27
C PRO A 62 10.78 3.41 8.47
N VAL A 63 10.69 4.67 8.86
CA VAL A 63 9.43 5.40 9.07
C VAL A 63 9.32 6.60 8.13
N LEU A 64 8.09 7.05 7.89
CA LEU A 64 7.76 8.26 7.15
C LEU A 64 6.78 9.09 7.96
N PHE A 65 7.24 10.23 8.48
CA PHE A 65 6.33 11.18 9.12
C PHE A 65 5.63 12.02 8.06
N ILE A 66 4.32 12.22 8.22
CA ILE A 66 3.48 13.00 7.31
C ILE A 66 2.83 14.12 8.12
N ASP A 67 3.36 15.34 8.03
CA ASP A 67 2.78 16.53 8.67
C ASP A 67 1.59 17.01 7.85
N THR A 68 0.42 17.05 8.47
CA THR A 68 -0.78 17.64 7.86
C THR A 68 -0.81 19.14 8.11
N ALA A 69 -1.24 19.91 7.12
CA ALA A 69 -1.61 21.31 7.39
C ALA A 69 -2.70 21.32 8.47
N GLY A 70 -2.65 22.26 9.43
CA GLY A 70 -3.64 22.31 10.50
C GLY A 70 -5.07 22.28 9.95
N VAL A 71 -5.88 21.36 10.47
CA VAL A 71 -7.14 20.90 9.85
C VAL A 71 -8.35 21.75 10.27
N ASP A 72 -8.15 22.77 11.09
CA ASP A 72 -9.18 23.57 11.77
C ASP A 72 -9.67 24.82 11.00
N ASP A 73 -9.64 24.82 9.66
CA ASP A 73 -10.06 25.96 8.83
C ASP A 73 -11.48 25.82 8.24
N GLU A 74 -12.31 26.85 8.41
CA GLU A 74 -13.61 27.01 7.76
C GLU A 74 -13.47 27.75 6.40
N GLY A 75 -14.18 27.28 5.35
CA GLY A 75 -14.25 27.90 4.01
C GLY A 75 -13.87 26.98 2.84
N ALA A 76 -13.81 27.50 1.60
CA ALA A 76 -13.46 26.72 0.40
C ALA A 76 -12.04 26.12 0.43
N LEU A 77 -11.09 26.83 1.07
CA LEU A 77 -9.76 26.32 1.41
C LEU A 77 -9.82 25.19 2.46
N GLY A 78 -10.84 25.19 3.31
CA GLY A 78 -11.12 24.14 4.29
C GLY A 78 -11.54 22.84 3.63
N ALA A 79 -12.47 22.85 2.67
CA ALA A 79 -12.92 21.63 1.97
C ALA A 79 -11.78 20.88 1.25
N MET A 80 -10.89 21.62 0.55
CA MET A 80 -9.71 21.04 -0.09
C MET A 80 -8.74 20.44 0.93
N ARG A 81 -8.59 21.05 2.11
CA ARG A 81 -7.75 20.52 3.19
C ARG A 81 -8.36 19.32 3.87
N VAL A 82 -9.67 19.29 4.10
CA VAL A 82 -10.39 18.12 4.60
C VAL A 82 -10.17 16.94 3.66
N LYS A 83 -10.28 17.13 2.34
CA LYS A 83 -9.99 16.09 1.35
C LYS A 83 -8.55 15.58 1.47
N LYS A 84 -7.56 16.48 1.57
CA LYS A 84 -6.15 16.09 1.74
C LYS A 84 -5.86 15.41 3.07
N THR A 85 -6.46 15.85 4.16
CA THR A 85 -6.37 15.18 5.47
C THR A 85 -6.93 13.77 5.38
N ARG A 86 -8.08 13.58 4.72
CA ARG A 86 -8.65 12.25 4.45
C ARG A 86 -7.70 11.37 3.65
N GLN A 87 -7.08 11.90 2.59
CA GLN A 87 -6.06 11.16 1.82
C GLN A 87 -4.85 10.76 2.69
N VAL A 88 -4.42 11.61 3.62
CA VAL A 88 -3.35 11.26 4.57
C VAL A 88 -3.82 10.20 5.57
N LEU A 89 -5.04 10.30 6.09
CA LEU A 89 -5.63 9.30 6.98
C LEU A 89 -5.67 7.92 6.32
N ASP A 90 -6.05 7.86 5.04
CA ASP A 90 -6.23 6.61 4.31
C ASP A 90 -4.92 5.81 4.16
N ARG A 91 -3.77 6.49 4.21
CA ARG A 91 -2.42 5.89 4.19
C ARG A 91 -1.68 5.94 5.53
N THR A 92 -2.31 6.41 6.61
CA THR A 92 -1.66 6.49 7.93
C THR A 92 -1.73 5.14 8.65
N ASP A 93 -0.56 4.61 9.00
CA ASP A 93 -0.42 3.39 9.80
C ASP A 93 -0.57 3.69 11.31
N LEU A 94 -0.06 4.84 11.78
CA LEU A 94 -0.12 5.30 13.17
C LEU A 94 -0.33 6.82 13.22
N ALA A 95 -1.28 7.30 14.01
CA ALA A 95 -1.58 8.72 14.14
C ALA A 95 -0.97 9.33 15.40
N LEU A 96 -0.41 10.55 15.27
CA LEU A 96 -0.10 11.45 16.37
C LEU A 96 -1.13 12.58 16.38
N LEU A 97 -1.98 12.65 17.40
CA LEU A 97 -2.87 13.78 17.62
C LEU A 97 -2.19 14.78 18.54
N VAL A 98 -1.64 15.85 17.97
CA VAL A 98 -0.93 16.90 18.71
C VAL A 98 -1.92 17.96 19.18
N VAL A 99 -1.99 18.13 20.49
CA VAL A 99 -2.93 19.02 21.16
C VAL A 99 -2.14 20.04 21.98
N ASP A 100 -2.57 21.30 21.98
CA ASP A 100 -2.09 22.25 22.98
C ASP A 100 -2.63 21.82 24.34
N SER A 101 -1.79 21.79 25.38
CA SER A 101 -2.09 21.04 26.61
C SER A 101 -3.41 21.45 27.29
N ASP A 102 -3.90 22.67 27.08
CA ASP A 102 -5.15 23.21 27.64
C ASP A 102 -6.30 23.34 26.63
N ARG A 103 -6.15 22.87 25.38
CA ARG A 103 -7.13 23.05 24.29
C ARG A 103 -7.65 21.74 23.72
N TRP A 104 -8.31 20.95 24.55
CA TRP A 104 -9.10 19.80 24.09
C TRP A 104 -10.56 20.20 23.84
N GLY A 105 -11.16 19.72 22.75
CA GLY A 105 -12.60 19.88 22.52
C GLY A 105 -13.10 19.10 21.30
N VAL A 106 -14.18 19.59 20.69
CA VAL A 106 -14.94 18.91 19.62
C VAL A 106 -14.06 18.49 18.43
N PHE A 107 -13.06 19.29 18.06
CA PHE A 107 -12.17 18.96 16.94
C PHE A 107 -11.31 17.73 17.23
N GLU A 108 -10.72 17.67 18.42
CA GLU A 108 -9.92 16.54 18.89
C GLU A 108 -10.78 15.27 18.98
N GLU A 109 -12.01 15.38 19.50
CA GLU A 109 -12.98 14.28 19.56
C GLU A 109 -13.38 13.77 18.17
N GLN A 110 -13.61 14.67 17.21
CA GLN A 110 -13.94 14.29 15.83
C GLN A 110 -12.79 13.55 15.14
N LEU A 111 -11.55 14.04 15.26
CA LEU A 111 -10.39 13.34 14.73
C LEU A 111 -10.20 11.97 15.40
N LEU A 112 -10.41 11.90 16.72
CA LEU A 112 -10.33 10.65 17.45
C LEU A 112 -11.36 9.62 16.95
N ALA A 113 -12.58 10.07 16.69
CA ALA A 113 -13.62 9.25 16.08
C ALA A 113 -13.25 8.80 14.65
N GLU A 114 -12.63 9.67 13.83
CA GLU A 114 -12.16 9.30 12.49
C GLU A 114 -11.05 8.25 12.51
N PHE A 115 -10.09 8.36 13.44
CA PHE A 115 -9.06 7.34 13.64
C PHE A 115 -9.68 6.01 14.05
N HIS A 116 -10.60 6.02 15.01
CA HIS A 116 -11.30 4.82 15.47
C HIS A 116 -12.12 4.16 14.35
N GLN A 117 -12.90 4.94 13.57
CA GLN A 117 -13.69 4.44 12.44
C GLN A 117 -12.83 3.77 11.37
N ARG A 118 -11.60 4.28 11.17
CA ARG A 118 -10.62 3.73 10.24
C ARG A 118 -9.78 2.61 10.86
N ARG A 119 -9.84 2.39 12.18
CA ARG A 119 -8.92 1.48 12.90
C ARG A 119 -7.46 1.90 12.73
N ILE A 120 -7.19 3.20 12.87
CA ILE A 120 -5.84 3.76 12.93
C ILE A 120 -5.48 3.88 14.41
N PRO A 121 -4.43 3.21 14.91
CA PRO A 121 -3.94 3.44 16.28
C PRO A 121 -3.51 4.91 16.41
N VAL A 122 -3.76 5.49 17.58
CA VAL A 122 -3.54 6.92 17.83
C VAL A 122 -2.82 7.12 19.16
N ILE A 123 -1.83 8.01 19.17
CA ILE A 123 -1.19 8.53 20.36
C ILE A 123 -1.53 10.01 20.48
N VAL A 124 -2.07 10.42 21.63
CA VAL A 124 -2.29 11.82 21.93
C VAL A 124 -1.00 12.45 22.45
N VAL A 125 -0.59 13.57 21.86
CA VAL A 125 0.60 14.31 22.27
C VAL A 125 0.15 15.64 22.84
N PHE A 126 0.08 15.73 24.17
CA PHE A 126 -0.13 17.00 24.87
C PHE A 126 1.16 17.81 24.82
N ASN A 127 1.18 18.82 23.95
CA ASN A 127 2.34 19.66 23.71
C ASN A 127 2.22 21.00 24.48
N LYS A 128 3.35 21.67 24.68
CA LYS A 128 3.48 22.92 25.47
C LYS A 128 3.13 22.74 26.95
N VAL A 129 3.51 21.59 27.52
CA VAL A 129 3.28 21.29 28.95
C VAL A 129 4.03 22.20 29.90
N ASP A 130 4.99 22.97 29.38
CA ASP A 130 5.69 24.03 30.09
C ASP A 130 4.84 25.30 30.31
N VAL A 131 3.72 25.42 29.58
CA VAL A 131 2.79 26.56 29.67
C VAL A 131 1.53 26.18 30.47
N ALA A 132 0.93 25.03 30.15
CA ALA A 132 -0.30 24.56 30.79
C ALA A 132 -0.31 23.03 30.90
N ARG A 133 -1.18 22.48 31.74
CA ARG A 133 -1.38 21.02 31.86
C ARG A 133 -2.79 20.65 31.42
N PRO A 134 -2.98 19.45 30.84
CA PRO A 134 -4.30 18.97 30.48
C PRO A 134 -5.15 18.68 31.71
N ASP A 135 -6.47 18.75 31.50
CA ASP A 135 -7.47 18.43 32.50
C ASP A 135 -7.33 16.96 32.95
N ALA A 136 -7.30 16.75 34.27
CA ALA A 136 -7.20 15.42 34.85
C ALA A 136 -8.40 14.52 34.50
N THR A 137 -9.58 15.10 34.30
CA THR A 137 -10.78 14.36 33.89
C THR A 137 -10.65 13.83 32.46
N LEU A 138 -10.06 14.61 31.56
CA LEU A 138 -9.74 14.18 30.20
C LEU A 138 -8.73 13.04 30.20
N LEU A 139 -7.66 13.15 31.00
CA LEU A 139 -6.66 12.09 31.12
C LEU A 139 -7.30 10.77 31.58
N ALA A 140 -8.17 10.83 32.60
CA ALA A 140 -8.91 9.67 33.07
C ALA A 140 -9.84 9.06 32.00
N GLN A 141 -10.44 9.88 31.13
CA GLN A 141 -11.24 9.39 30.01
C GLN A 141 -10.38 8.68 28.97
N LEU A 142 -9.21 9.23 28.62
CA LEU A 142 -8.27 8.60 27.69
C LEU A 142 -7.76 7.27 28.25
N ASP A 143 -7.45 7.21 29.54
CA ASP A 143 -7.06 5.97 30.24
C ASP A 143 -8.17 4.91 30.18
N GLN A 144 -9.44 5.30 30.41
CA GLN A 144 -10.59 4.39 30.29
C GLN A 144 -10.76 3.84 28.87
N GLN A 145 -10.52 4.67 27.86
CA GLN A 145 -10.54 4.28 26.45
C GLN A 145 -9.27 3.56 25.99
N LYS A 146 -8.26 3.43 26.88
CA LYS A 146 -6.94 2.86 26.58
C LYS A 146 -6.22 3.57 25.44
N ILE A 147 -6.39 4.89 25.36
CA ILE A 147 -5.74 5.71 24.35
C ILE A 147 -4.43 6.23 24.93
N PRO A 148 -3.27 5.83 24.38
CA PRO A 148 -1.98 6.25 24.89
C PRO A 148 -1.79 7.76 24.70
N TYR A 149 -1.22 8.42 25.71
CA TYR A 149 -0.85 9.83 25.62
C TYR A 149 0.55 10.09 26.18
N VAL A 150 1.18 11.15 25.70
CA VAL A 150 2.48 11.64 26.17
C VAL A 150 2.49 13.15 26.32
N PHE A 151 3.43 13.63 27.13
CA PHE A 151 3.63 15.05 27.44
C PHE A 151 4.91 15.55 26.79
N THR A 152 4.84 16.67 26.07
CA THR A 152 6.02 17.26 25.41
C THR A 152 6.08 18.77 25.54
N ALA A 153 7.29 19.31 25.61
CA ALA A 153 7.55 20.72 25.34
C ALA A 153 8.53 20.78 24.15
N ALA A 154 8.00 20.68 22.93
CA ALA A 154 8.81 20.43 21.74
C ALA A 154 9.90 21.48 21.49
N ILE A 155 9.65 22.75 21.82
CA ILE A 155 10.63 23.85 21.69
C ILE A 155 11.79 23.71 22.69
N ARG A 156 11.52 23.14 23.88
CA ARG A 156 12.54 22.86 24.91
C ARG A 156 13.20 21.49 24.73
N HIS A 157 12.80 20.73 23.70
CA HIS A 157 13.24 19.36 23.45
C HIS A 157 12.92 18.37 24.59
N GLU A 158 11.85 18.63 25.35
CA GLU A 158 11.40 17.77 26.46
C GLU A 158 10.33 16.77 26.01
N GLY A 159 10.34 15.54 26.57
CA GLY A 159 9.36 14.48 26.27
C GLY A 159 9.68 13.62 25.05
N LEU A 160 10.83 13.83 24.39
CA LEU A 160 11.23 13.09 23.19
C LEU A 160 11.32 11.56 23.41
N GLU A 161 11.96 11.12 24.48
CA GLU A 161 12.14 9.68 24.74
C GLU A 161 10.81 8.99 25.05
N SER A 162 9.91 9.65 25.79
CA SER A 162 8.56 9.14 26.06
C SER A 162 7.74 9.02 24.78
N LEU A 163 7.82 10.01 23.87
CA LEU A 163 7.17 9.93 22.56
C LEU A 163 7.75 8.80 21.69
N ARG A 164 9.07 8.62 21.68
CA ARG A 164 9.73 7.51 20.97
C ARG A 164 9.27 6.16 21.49
N GLN A 165 9.24 6.00 22.80
CA GLN A 165 8.77 4.77 23.44
C GLN A 165 7.30 4.49 23.09
N ALA A 166 6.43 5.52 23.13
CA ALA A 166 5.03 5.39 22.75
C ALA A 166 4.88 4.98 21.27
N LEU A 167 5.65 5.57 20.36
CA LEU A 167 5.66 5.17 18.94
C LEU A 167 6.05 3.71 18.76
N ILE A 168 7.08 3.23 19.49
CA ILE A 168 7.54 1.84 19.42
C ILE A 168 6.47 0.88 19.96
N GLN A 169 5.86 1.21 21.10
CA GLN A 169 4.88 0.36 21.77
C GLN A 169 3.54 0.27 21.03
N ASN A 170 3.19 1.30 20.25
CA ASN A 170 1.90 1.39 19.56
C ASN A 170 2.03 1.27 18.04
N ALA A 171 3.20 0.88 17.53
CA ALA A 171 3.34 0.54 16.13
C ALA A 171 2.40 -0.63 15.79
N PRO A 172 1.63 -0.56 14.69
CA PRO A 172 0.62 -1.55 14.37
C PRO A 172 1.27 -2.92 14.08
N GLU A 173 0.68 -3.97 14.64
CA GLU A 173 1.14 -5.36 14.44
C GLU A 173 1.18 -5.75 12.97
N ASP A 174 0.23 -5.28 12.15
CA ASP A 174 0.19 -5.56 10.70
C ASP A 174 1.40 -5.01 9.94
N PHE A 175 2.04 -3.94 10.45
CA PHE A 175 3.29 -3.44 9.87
C PHE A 175 4.46 -4.33 10.29
N ILE A 176 4.52 -4.70 11.58
CA ILE A 176 5.58 -5.53 12.14
C ILE A 176 5.54 -6.95 11.52
N ASN A 177 4.35 -7.50 11.34
CA ASN A 177 4.08 -8.84 10.83
C ASN A 177 3.48 -8.80 9.41
N SER A 178 3.89 -7.83 8.60
CA SER A 178 3.46 -7.76 7.20
C SER A 178 3.81 -9.06 6.46
N PRO A 179 2.92 -9.57 5.58
CA PRO A 179 3.22 -10.77 4.81
C PRO A 179 4.52 -10.60 4.01
N PRO A 180 5.43 -11.59 4.05
CA PRO A 180 6.60 -11.58 3.17
C PRO A 180 6.16 -11.55 1.71
N LEU A 181 7.00 -10.96 0.85
CA LEU A 181 6.72 -10.93 -0.58
C LEU A 181 6.80 -12.35 -1.16
N ILE A 182 7.86 -13.09 -0.78
CA ILE A 182 8.19 -14.39 -1.34
C ILE A 182 8.89 -15.33 -0.35
N ALA A 183 9.46 -14.82 0.75
CA ALA A 183 10.31 -15.61 1.64
C ALA A 183 9.64 -16.88 2.19
N ASP A 184 8.34 -16.85 2.41
CA ASP A 184 7.59 -18.00 2.92
C ASP A 184 7.11 -18.99 1.84
N LEU A 185 7.34 -18.67 0.57
CA LEU A 185 6.99 -19.53 -0.56
C LEU A 185 8.11 -20.49 -0.94
N VAL A 186 9.32 -20.26 -0.45
CA VAL A 186 10.54 -20.97 -0.83
C VAL A 186 11.41 -21.25 0.39
N GLN A 187 12.17 -22.34 0.35
CA GLN A 187 13.12 -22.68 1.42
C GLN A 187 14.52 -22.17 1.08
N SER A 188 15.32 -21.89 2.11
CA SER A 188 16.75 -21.61 1.95
C SER A 188 17.44 -22.68 1.09
N GLY A 189 18.28 -22.25 0.14
CA GLY A 189 18.98 -23.10 -0.82
C GLY A 189 18.15 -23.51 -2.05
N GLN A 190 16.83 -23.30 -2.07
CA GLN A 190 16.04 -23.57 -3.27
C GLN A 190 16.31 -22.55 -4.38
N ILE A 191 16.14 -22.99 -5.63
CA ILE A 191 16.30 -22.16 -6.82
C ILE A 191 14.96 -21.52 -7.19
N VAL A 192 14.98 -20.22 -7.43
CA VAL A 192 13.86 -19.44 -7.96
C VAL A 192 14.29 -18.78 -9.25
N VAL A 193 13.49 -18.94 -10.30
CA VAL A 193 13.75 -18.28 -11.59
C VAL A 193 12.89 -17.02 -11.69
N LEU A 194 13.54 -15.88 -11.86
CA LEU A 194 12.93 -14.58 -12.07
C LEU A 194 12.99 -14.22 -13.57
N VAL A 195 11.84 -14.22 -14.22
CA VAL A 195 11.72 -13.93 -15.65
C VAL A 195 11.38 -12.47 -15.87
N VAL A 196 12.35 -11.72 -16.37
CA VAL A 196 12.29 -10.27 -16.54
C VAL A 196 12.40 -9.93 -18.03
N PRO A 197 11.29 -9.63 -18.72
CA PRO A 197 11.33 -9.20 -20.12
C PRO A 197 11.98 -7.83 -20.26
N ILE A 198 12.26 -7.41 -21.50
CA ILE A 198 12.69 -6.03 -21.77
C ILE A 198 11.50 -5.11 -21.49
N ASP A 199 11.59 -4.38 -20.39
CA ASP A 199 10.57 -3.44 -19.99
C ASP A 199 10.91 -2.04 -20.54
N LYS A 200 10.01 -1.46 -21.33
CA LYS A 200 10.12 -0.08 -21.84
C LYS A 200 9.90 0.95 -20.74
N GLU A 201 9.22 0.57 -19.66
CA GLU A 201 8.90 1.44 -18.52
C GLU A 201 10.06 1.53 -17.51
N ALA A 202 11.00 0.57 -17.56
CA ALA A 202 12.18 0.59 -16.72
C ALA A 202 13.21 1.62 -17.23
N PRO A 203 13.74 2.52 -16.36
CA PRO A 203 14.84 3.40 -16.74
C PRO A 203 16.05 2.59 -17.19
N LYS A 204 16.76 3.08 -18.22
CA LYS A 204 17.95 2.41 -18.77
C LYS A 204 18.92 1.99 -17.65
N GLY A 205 19.22 0.69 -17.59
CA GLY A 205 20.16 0.12 -16.61
C GLY A 205 19.57 -0.16 -15.22
N ARG A 206 18.24 -0.21 -15.07
CA ARG A 206 17.57 -0.52 -13.80
C ARG A 206 16.51 -1.60 -13.98
N LEU A 207 16.32 -2.40 -12.94
CA LEU A 207 15.14 -3.26 -12.78
C LEU A 207 14.00 -2.45 -12.15
N ILE A 208 12.76 -2.84 -12.43
CA ILE A 208 11.61 -2.26 -11.75
C ILE A 208 11.56 -2.70 -10.29
N GLN A 209 10.91 -1.89 -9.45
CA GLN A 209 10.85 -2.11 -8.01
C GLN A 209 10.37 -3.52 -7.58
N PRO A 210 9.31 -4.11 -8.17
CA PRO A 210 8.86 -5.46 -7.81
C PRO A 210 9.97 -6.53 -7.97
N GLN A 211 10.78 -6.42 -9.02
CA GLN A 211 11.87 -7.35 -9.32
C GLN A 211 13.02 -7.19 -8.32
N VAL A 212 13.38 -5.94 -7.99
CA VAL A 212 14.45 -5.66 -7.00
C VAL A 212 14.07 -6.18 -5.62
N LEU A 213 12.83 -5.96 -5.18
CA LEU A 213 12.34 -6.43 -3.87
C LEU A 213 12.32 -7.95 -3.79
N THR A 214 11.78 -8.61 -4.82
CA THR A 214 11.74 -10.08 -4.88
C THR A 214 13.15 -10.66 -4.84
N LEU A 215 14.08 -10.12 -5.64
CA LEU A 215 15.47 -10.55 -5.63
C LEU A 215 16.13 -10.33 -4.27
N ARG A 216 15.90 -9.18 -3.64
CA ARG A 216 16.48 -8.86 -2.33
C ARG A 216 16.00 -9.84 -1.26
N GLU A 217 14.70 -10.10 -1.19
CA GLU A 217 14.10 -10.96 -0.17
C GLU A 217 14.52 -12.43 -0.35
N LEU A 218 14.66 -12.90 -1.60
CA LEU A 218 15.23 -14.23 -1.87
C LEU A 218 16.66 -14.36 -1.33
N LEU A 219 17.50 -13.35 -1.55
CA LEU A 219 18.88 -13.32 -1.04
C LEU A 219 18.91 -13.27 0.50
N ASP A 220 18.07 -12.45 1.12
CA ASP A 220 17.95 -12.37 2.58
C ASP A 220 17.50 -13.69 3.20
N HIS A 221 16.69 -14.48 2.48
CA HIS A 221 16.24 -15.81 2.90
C HIS A 221 17.20 -16.96 2.50
N GLY A 222 18.36 -16.65 1.89
CA GLY A 222 19.34 -17.66 1.47
C GLY A 222 18.90 -18.53 0.29
N ALA A 223 17.92 -18.08 -0.51
CA ALA A 223 17.51 -18.74 -1.74
C ALA A 223 18.41 -18.34 -2.93
N LEU A 224 18.50 -19.21 -3.93
CA LEU A 224 19.26 -18.98 -5.16
C LEU A 224 18.35 -18.34 -6.20
N ALA A 225 18.65 -17.12 -6.63
CA ALA A 225 17.89 -16.43 -7.67
C ALA A 225 18.59 -16.54 -9.03
N VAL A 226 17.89 -17.07 -10.03
CA VAL A 226 18.32 -17.10 -11.43
C VAL A 226 17.48 -16.10 -12.21
N VAL A 227 18.11 -15.08 -12.77
CA VAL A 227 17.40 -14.03 -13.54
C VAL A 227 17.64 -14.24 -15.02
N CYS A 228 16.56 -14.30 -15.82
CA CYS A 228 16.64 -14.42 -17.26
C CYS A 228 15.52 -13.63 -17.94
N ARG A 229 15.60 -13.43 -19.26
CA ARG A 229 14.43 -12.94 -20.03
C ARG A 229 13.50 -14.10 -20.38
N ASP A 230 12.31 -13.74 -20.83
CA ASP A 230 11.31 -14.66 -21.38
C ASP A 230 11.86 -15.48 -22.56
N SER A 231 12.77 -14.90 -23.37
CA SER A 231 13.44 -15.58 -24.48
C SER A 231 14.46 -16.63 -24.05
N GLU A 232 15.15 -16.43 -22.92
CA GLU A 232 16.15 -17.38 -22.42
C GLU A 232 15.59 -18.39 -21.41
N LEU A 233 14.34 -18.26 -20.99
CA LEU A 233 13.74 -19.11 -19.95
C LEU A 233 13.89 -20.60 -20.22
N ALA A 234 13.60 -21.07 -21.45
CA ALA A 234 13.70 -22.48 -21.79
C ALA A 234 15.14 -23.01 -21.59
N ARG A 235 16.14 -22.23 -22.03
CA ARG A 235 17.56 -22.54 -21.84
C ARG A 235 17.96 -22.49 -20.37
N ALA A 236 17.47 -21.49 -19.63
CA ALA A 236 17.74 -21.35 -18.20
C ALA A 236 17.25 -22.60 -17.45
N LEU A 237 15.99 -23.01 -17.66
CA LEU A 237 15.43 -24.21 -17.04
C LEU A 237 16.21 -25.49 -17.38
N GLN A 238 16.64 -25.65 -18.64
CA GLN A 238 17.45 -26.80 -19.07
C GLN A 238 18.86 -26.81 -18.47
N SER A 239 19.41 -25.65 -18.09
CA SER A 239 20.74 -25.54 -17.51
C SER A 239 20.78 -25.84 -16.00
N LEU A 240 19.62 -25.90 -15.34
CA LEU A 240 19.54 -26.20 -13.93
C LEU A 240 19.64 -27.71 -13.70
N LYS A 241 20.47 -28.11 -12.74
CA LYS A 241 20.62 -29.50 -12.33
C LYS A 241 19.32 -30.06 -11.72
N GLU A 242 18.58 -29.21 -11.04
CA GLU A 242 17.32 -29.52 -10.36
C GLU A 242 16.25 -28.50 -10.79
N PRO A 243 14.96 -28.89 -10.87
CA PRO A 243 13.90 -27.95 -11.22
C PRO A 243 13.80 -26.85 -10.16
N PRO A 244 13.51 -25.60 -10.56
CA PRO A 244 13.32 -24.53 -9.59
C PRO A 244 12.07 -24.78 -8.76
N ALA A 245 12.08 -24.32 -7.51
CA ALA A 245 10.92 -24.41 -6.63
C ALA A 245 9.78 -23.47 -7.09
N LEU A 246 10.14 -22.37 -7.74
CA LEU A 246 9.20 -21.35 -8.19
C LEU A 246 9.75 -20.59 -9.41
N VAL A 247 8.86 -20.30 -10.37
CA VAL A 247 9.09 -19.32 -11.43
C VAL A 247 8.24 -18.08 -11.17
N VAL A 248 8.86 -16.90 -11.13
CA VAL A 248 8.18 -15.62 -11.01
C VAL A 248 8.39 -14.82 -12.28
N THR A 249 7.32 -14.31 -12.87
CA THR A 249 7.41 -13.58 -14.14
C THR A 249 6.68 -12.25 -14.13
N ASP A 250 7.00 -11.38 -15.08
CA ASP A 250 6.21 -10.20 -15.36
C ASP A 250 4.84 -10.57 -15.96
N SER A 251 3.80 -9.82 -15.59
CA SER A 251 2.44 -10.05 -16.10
C SER A 251 2.34 -9.89 -17.62
N GLN A 252 3.24 -9.14 -18.27
CA GLN A 252 3.29 -9.01 -19.72
C GLN A 252 3.77 -10.29 -20.43
N ALA A 253 4.66 -11.07 -19.82
CA ALA A 253 5.20 -12.31 -20.37
C ALA A 253 4.46 -13.57 -19.88
N PHE A 254 3.40 -13.40 -19.07
CA PHE A 254 2.83 -14.46 -18.26
C PHE A 254 2.35 -15.67 -19.09
N ALA A 255 1.68 -15.42 -20.23
CA ALA A 255 1.20 -16.48 -21.11
C ALA A 255 2.35 -17.29 -21.76
N GLN A 256 3.40 -16.61 -22.25
CA GLN A 256 4.57 -17.25 -22.84
C GLN A 256 5.32 -18.07 -21.81
N VAL A 257 5.56 -17.50 -20.63
CA VAL A 257 6.24 -18.18 -19.53
C VAL A 257 5.45 -19.38 -19.03
N ALA A 258 4.12 -19.30 -18.97
CA ALA A 258 3.28 -20.43 -18.59
C ALA A 258 3.39 -21.61 -19.55
N ARG A 259 3.57 -21.35 -20.86
CA ARG A 259 3.78 -22.40 -21.87
C ARG A 259 5.14 -23.08 -21.77
N VAL A 260 6.18 -22.32 -21.42
CA VAL A 260 7.56 -22.81 -21.34
C VAL A 260 7.84 -23.51 -20.00
N THR A 261 7.22 -23.03 -18.91
CA THR A 261 7.43 -23.57 -17.57
C THR A 261 6.77 -24.96 -17.46
N PRO A 262 7.49 -26.01 -17.01
CA PRO A 262 6.93 -27.34 -16.83
C PRO A 262 5.72 -27.36 -15.89
N PRO A 263 4.68 -28.19 -16.12
CA PRO A 263 3.45 -28.17 -15.31
C PRO A 263 3.64 -28.46 -13.82
N HIS A 264 4.68 -29.20 -13.43
CA HIS A 264 4.98 -29.52 -12.03
C HIS A 264 5.77 -28.41 -11.31
N VAL A 265 6.30 -27.43 -12.05
CA VAL A 265 6.99 -26.27 -11.49
C VAL A 265 5.96 -25.19 -11.22
N LYS A 266 5.84 -24.82 -9.94
CA LYS A 266 4.94 -23.75 -9.50
C LYS A 266 5.34 -22.44 -10.16
N MET A 267 4.36 -21.59 -10.44
CA MET A 267 4.62 -20.27 -11.00
C MET A 267 3.66 -19.20 -10.50
N THR A 268 4.11 -17.95 -10.51
CA THR A 268 3.30 -16.77 -10.22
C THR A 268 3.90 -15.54 -10.92
N SER A 269 3.32 -14.36 -10.71
CA SER A 269 3.84 -13.10 -11.21
C SER A 269 4.29 -12.15 -10.10
N PHE A 270 5.19 -11.23 -10.43
CA PHE A 270 5.58 -10.15 -9.51
C PHE A 270 4.37 -9.33 -9.03
N SER A 271 3.37 -9.14 -9.91
CA SER A 271 2.14 -8.43 -9.59
C SER A 271 1.28 -9.19 -8.57
N ILE A 272 1.18 -10.52 -8.66
CA ILE A 272 0.43 -11.33 -7.69
C ILE A 272 1.15 -11.37 -6.34
N LEU A 273 2.48 -11.45 -6.33
CA LEU A 273 3.26 -11.33 -5.09
C LEU A 273 3.01 -9.99 -4.39
N LEU A 274 3.02 -8.88 -5.14
CA LEU A 274 2.68 -7.57 -4.58
C LEU A 274 1.23 -7.45 -4.14
N ALA A 275 0.29 -8.02 -4.90
CA ALA A 275 -1.13 -8.05 -4.52
C ALA A 275 -1.32 -8.71 -3.15
N ARG A 276 -0.58 -9.78 -2.88
CA ARG A 276 -0.55 -10.44 -1.57
C ARG A 276 0.13 -9.57 -0.50
N GLN A 277 1.31 -9.05 -0.78
CA GLN A 277 2.09 -8.30 0.22
C GLN A 277 1.43 -6.95 0.59
N LYS A 278 0.81 -6.26 -0.37
CA LYS A 278 0.21 -4.94 -0.16
C LYS A 278 -1.30 -4.97 0.06
N GLY A 279 -2.00 -6.02 -0.35
CA GLY A 279 -3.44 -6.15 -0.19
C GLY A 279 -3.85 -7.47 0.44
N ASP A 280 -5.04 -7.95 0.05
CA ASP A 280 -5.54 -9.28 0.38
C ASP A 280 -5.75 -10.07 -0.92
N LEU A 281 -4.86 -11.05 -1.14
CA LEU A 281 -4.91 -11.88 -2.34
C LEU A 281 -6.21 -12.68 -2.44
N ASN A 282 -6.75 -13.14 -1.31
CA ASN A 282 -7.99 -13.92 -1.29
C ASN A 282 -9.16 -13.07 -1.78
N GLU A 283 -9.21 -11.81 -1.35
CA GLU A 283 -10.24 -10.87 -1.79
C GLU A 283 -10.09 -10.49 -3.26
N PHE A 284 -8.86 -10.25 -3.73
CA PHE A 284 -8.62 -10.01 -5.16
C PHE A 284 -9.06 -11.21 -6.03
N VAL A 285 -8.84 -12.44 -5.55
CA VAL A 285 -9.30 -13.66 -6.23
C VAL A 285 -10.82 -13.74 -6.28
N ARG A 286 -11.53 -13.37 -5.20
CA ARG A 286 -13.00 -13.26 -5.23
C ARG A 286 -13.47 -12.21 -6.22
N GLY A 287 -12.80 -11.06 -6.27
CA GLY A 287 -13.08 -9.99 -7.22
C GLY A 287 -12.86 -10.41 -8.67
N ALA A 288 -11.86 -11.26 -8.96
CA ALA A 288 -11.63 -11.78 -10.30
C ALA A 288 -12.83 -12.55 -10.85
N LEU A 289 -13.54 -13.30 -10.01
CA LEU A 289 -14.74 -14.04 -10.43
C LEU A 289 -15.94 -13.14 -10.76
N ALA A 290 -15.91 -11.87 -10.33
CA ALA A 290 -16.91 -10.90 -10.74
C ALA A 290 -16.75 -10.47 -12.21
N ILE A 291 -15.59 -10.72 -12.84
CA ILE A 291 -15.36 -10.42 -14.26
C ILE A 291 -16.37 -11.17 -15.14
N ASP A 292 -16.70 -12.43 -14.81
CA ASP A 292 -17.68 -13.23 -15.58
C ASP A 292 -19.12 -12.73 -15.41
N ARG A 293 -19.38 -11.81 -14.45
CA ARG A 293 -20.70 -11.19 -14.24
C ARG A 293 -20.85 -9.87 -14.97
N LEU A 294 -19.77 -9.33 -15.54
CA LEU A 294 -19.80 -8.09 -16.31
C LEU A 294 -20.61 -8.26 -17.58
N ARG A 295 -21.29 -7.19 -17.98
CA ARG A 295 -22.11 -7.10 -19.19
C ARG A 295 -21.67 -5.92 -20.04
N PRO A 296 -21.90 -5.95 -21.37
CA PRO A 296 -21.69 -4.78 -22.21
C PRO A 296 -22.42 -3.56 -21.65
N GLY A 297 -21.73 -2.43 -21.54
CA GLY A 297 -22.23 -1.19 -20.93
C GLY A 297 -21.94 -1.03 -19.43
N ASP A 298 -21.41 -2.05 -18.74
CA ASP A 298 -21.00 -1.90 -17.35
C ASP A 298 -19.78 -0.97 -17.21
N HIS A 299 -19.71 -0.28 -16.07
CA HIS A 299 -18.60 0.60 -15.71
C HIS A 299 -17.57 -0.12 -14.84
N VAL A 300 -16.30 0.01 -15.21
CA VAL A 300 -15.14 -0.54 -14.50
C VAL A 300 -14.22 0.59 -14.06
N LEU A 301 -13.87 0.62 -12.77
CA LEU A 301 -12.92 1.57 -12.21
C LEU A 301 -11.52 0.98 -12.26
N VAL A 302 -10.58 1.67 -12.91
CA VAL A 302 -9.16 1.32 -12.95
C VAL A 302 -8.41 2.26 -12.02
N ALA A 303 -7.71 1.72 -11.02
CA ALA A 303 -7.06 2.52 -9.98
C ALA A 303 -5.55 2.30 -9.94
N GLU A 304 -4.80 3.36 -10.21
CA GLU A 304 -3.33 3.34 -10.30
C GLU A 304 -2.68 4.11 -9.15
N SER A 305 -1.63 3.54 -8.57
CA SER A 305 -0.95 4.14 -7.41
C SER A 305 0.11 5.19 -7.78
N CYS A 306 0.45 5.29 -9.05
CA CYS A 306 1.49 6.15 -9.58
C CYS A 306 0.89 7.21 -10.52
N SER A 307 1.50 8.39 -10.55
CA SER A 307 1.09 9.54 -11.37
C SER A 307 1.95 9.70 -12.64
N HIS A 308 2.51 8.61 -13.15
CA HIS A 308 3.39 8.67 -14.32
C HIS A 308 2.58 8.91 -15.60
N HIS A 309 3.22 9.53 -16.59
CA HIS A 309 2.61 9.72 -17.89
C HIS A 309 2.35 8.36 -18.55
N PRO A 310 1.14 8.14 -19.11
CA PRO A 310 0.83 6.91 -19.83
C PRO A 310 1.81 6.69 -20.99
N ILE A 311 2.34 5.48 -21.11
CA ILE A 311 3.16 5.05 -22.23
C ILE A 311 2.27 4.24 -23.19
N ALA A 312 2.58 4.21 -24.48
CA ALA A 312 1.86 3.32 -25.40
C ALA A 312 1.99 1.85 -24.96
N ASP A 313 0.91 1.06 -25.08
CA ASP A 313 0.82 -0.33 -24.60
C ASP A 313 0.71 -0.50 -23.07
N ASP A 314 0.18 0.53 -22.40
CA ASP A 314 -0.07 0.59 -20.95
C ASP A 314 -1.00 -0.54 -20.46
N ILE A 315 -0.57 -1.22 -19.40
CA ILE A 315 -1.32 -2.36 -18.84
C ILE A 315 -2.72 -1.95 -18.36
N GLY A 316 -2.81 -0.84 -17.65
CA GLY A 316 -4.04 -0.38 -16.99
C GLY A 316 -5.04 0.25 -17.95
N ARG A 317 -4.54 0.99 -18.94
CA ARG A 317 -5.36 1.82 -19.84
C ARG A 317 -5.66 1.19 -21.19
N GLU A 318 -4.85 0.24 -21.64
CA GLU A 318 -5.05 -0.41 -22.94
C GLU A 318 -5.26 -1.93 -22.80
N LYS A 319 -4.33 -2.65 -22.15
CA LYS A 319 -4.35 -4.12 -22.14
C LYS A 319 -5.48 -4.71 -21.30
N ILE A 320 -5.63 -4.28 -20.05
CA ILE A 320 -6.71 -4.74 -19.17
C ILE A 320 -8.09 -4.42 -19.78
N PRO A 321 -8.36 -3.17 -20.22
CA PRO A 321 -9.62 -2.87 -20.90
C PRO A 321 -9.88 -3.75 -22.12
N ARG A 322 -8.87 -4.02 -22.93
CA ARG A 322 -8.98 -4.93 -24.08
C ARG A 322 -9.33 -6.36 -23.65
N TRP A 323 -8.58 -6.95 -22.73
CA TRP A 323 -8.81 -8.33 -22.26
C TRP A 323 -10.17 -8.50 -21.58
N LEU A 324 -10.62 -7.51 -20.82
CA LEU A 324 -11.96 -7.54 -20.20
C LEU A 324 -13.07 -7.48 -21.26
N GLN A 325 -12.95 -6.59 -22.26
CA GLN A 325 -13.93 -6.49 -23.34
C GLN A 325 -13.95 -7.74 -24.23
N GLU A 326 -12.78 -8.31 -24.54
CA GLU A 326 -12.67 -9.59 -25.26
C GLU A 326 -13.39 -10.72 -24.50
N ARG A 327 -13.25 -10.77 -23.18
CA ARG A 327 -13.93 -11.78 -22.34
C ARG A 327 -15.43 -11.56 -22.20
N VAL A 328 -15.87 -10.30 -22.06
CA VAL A 328 -17.30 -9.95 -21.97
C VAL A 328 -18.00 -10.06 -23.33
N GLY A 329 -17.26 -10.00 -24.44
CA GLY A 329 -17.82 -10.03 -25.79
C GLY A 329 -18.51 -8.72 -26.18
N GLY A 330 -18.14 -7.59 -25.56
CA GLY A 330 -18.75 -6.29 -25.83
C GLY A 330 -18.04 -5.12 -25.16
N LYS A 331 -18.51 -3.90 -25.43
CA LYS A 331 -17.90 -2.66 -24.92
C LYS A 331 -18.18 -2.48 -23.43
N LEU A 332 -17.16 -2.06 -22.68
CA LEU A 332 -17.24 -1.65 -21.28
C LEU A 332 -16.87 -0.17 -21.16
N HIS A 333 -17.35 0.50 -20.12
CA HIS A 333 -16.95 1.86 -19.79
C HIS A 333 -15.85 1.85 -18.73
N PHE A 334 -14.76 2.59 -18.95
CA PHE A 334 -13.64 2.64 -18.01
C PHE A 334 -13.48 4.04 -17.45
N THR A 335 -13.30 4.12 -16.14
CA THR A 335 -12.84 5.34 -15.46
C THR A 335 -11.48 5.04 -14.84
N THR A 336 -10.48 5.88 -15.10
CA THR A 336 -9.15 5.73 -14.52
C THR A 336 -8.90 6.80 -13.48
N VAL A 337 -8.45 6.38 -12.30
CA VAL A 337 -7.94 7.27 -11.24
C VAL A 337 -6.49 6.96 -10.97
N GLN A 338 -5.70 7.99 -10.63
CA GLN A 338 -4.26 7.88 -10.42
C GLN A 338 -3.84 8.53 -9.11
N GLY A 339 -2.76 8.02 -8.51
CA GLY A 339 -2.30 8.48 -7.22
C GLY A 339 -3.42 8.40 -6.17
N HIS A 340 -3.42 9.35 -5.25
CA HIS A 340 -4.32 9.33 -4.09
C HIS A 340 -5.78 9.67 -4.42
N ASP A 341 -6.12 9.90 -5.70
CA ASP A 341 -7.49 10.14 -6.11
C ASP A 341 -8.32 8.85 -6.09
N PHE A 342 -9.56 8.98 -5.61
CA PHE A 342 -10.53 7.90 -5.53
C PHE A 342 -11.96 8.48 -5.54
N PRO A 343 -12.93 7.88 -6.25
CA PRO A 343 -14.30 8.40 -6.28
C PRO A 343 -14.98 8.27 -4.91
N GLU A 344 -15.77 9.27 -4.54
CA GLU A 344 -16.59 9.20 -3.32
C GLU A 344 -17.80 8.27 -3.48
N ASP A 345 -18.40 8.27 -4.68
CA ASP A 345 -19.47 7.35 -5.05
C ASP A 345 -18.92 6.20 -5.91
N LEU A 346 -19.04 4.99 -5.35
CA LEU A 346 -18.63 3.74 -6.00
C LEU A 346 -19.80 2.99 -6.64
N SER A 347 -21.04 3.43 -6.41
CA SER A 347 -22.25 2.75 -6.89
C SER A 347 -22.37 2.59 -8.42
N PRO A 348 -21.78 3.47 -9.27
CA PRO A 348 -21.85 3.27 -10.72
C PRO A 348 -21.02 2.08 -11.21
N TYR A 349 -20.01 1.65 -10.46
CA TYR A 349 -19.04 0.65 -10.92
C TYR A 349 -19.48 -0.77 -10.59
N ARG A 350 -19.07 -1.71 -11.44
CA ARG A 350 -19.32 -3.17 -11.25
C ARG A 350 -18.07 -3.96 -10.89
N LEU A 351 -16.91 -3.39 -11.18
CA LEU A 351 -15.62 -3.97 -10.83
C LEU A 351 -14.61 -2.84 -10.63
N LEU A 352 -13.79 -2.97 -9.59
CA LEU A 352 -12.56 -2.20 -9.46
C LEU A 352 -11.36 -3.07 -9.85
N VAL A 353 -10.48 -2.56 -10.70
CA VAL A 353 -9.20 -3.20 -11.03
C VAL A 353 -8.06 -2.32 -10.54
N HIS A 354 -7.38 -2.77 -9.49
CA HIS A 354 -6.32 -2.04 -8.82
C HIS A 354 -4.93 -2.47 -9.32
N CYS A 355 -4.02 -1.52 -9.54
CA CYS A 355 -2.64 -1.85 -9.89
C CYS A 355 -1.89 -2.55 -8.74
N GLY A 356 -0.63 -2.96 -8.96
CA GLY A 356 0.23 -3.59 -7.96
C GLY A 356 0.64 -2.71 -6.76
N ALA A 357 0.21 -1.44 -6.72
CA ALA A 357 0.44 -0.52 -5.61
C ALA A 357 1.91 -0.34 -5.17
N CYS A 358 2.87 -0.46 -6.11
CA CYS A 358 4.30 -0.41 -5.78
C CYS A 358 4.75 0.89 -5.08
N MET A 359 4.02 1.98 -5.32
CA MET A 359 4.29 3.30 -4.74
C MET A 359 3.60 3.54 -3.38
N TRP A 360 2.70 2.67 -2.93
CA TRP A 360 1.95 2.85 -1.67
C TRP A 360 2.34 1.89 -0.57
N ASN A 361 2.07 2.31 0.67
CA ASN A 361 2.10 1.39 1.79
C ASN A 361 0.90 0.43 1.74
N ARG A 362 0.99 -0.65 2.51
CA ARG A 362 -0.06 -1.68 2.61
C ARG A 362 -1.38 -1.07 3.07
N ARG A 363 -1.33 -0.13 4.01
CA ARG A 363 -2.49 0.52 4.59
C ARG A 363 -3.40 1.19 3.57
N GLU A 364 -2.83 1.95 2.64
CA GLU A 364 -3.62 2.65 1.63
C GLU A 364 -4.41 1.70 0.72
N VAL A 365 -3.80 0.58 0.35
CA VAL A 365 -4.49 -0.46 -0.43
C VAL A 365 -5.62 -1.08 0.38
N LEU A 366 -5.36 -1.45 1.64
CA LEU A 366 -6.39 -2.02 2.53
C LEU A 366 -7.55 -1.06 2.77
N THR A 367 -7.28 0.25 2.91
CA THR A 367 -8.33 1.27 3.03
C THR A 367 -9.25 1.27 1.80
N ARG A 368 -8.70 1.20 0.58
CA ARG A 368 -9.50 1.11 -0.65
C ARG A 368 -10.30 -0.18 -0.73
N MET A 369 -9.71 -1.31 -0.32
CA MET A 369 -10.41 -2.59 -0.27
C MET A 369 -11.61 -2.53 0.69
N GLU A 370 -11.44 -1.92 1.86
CA GLU A 370 -12.51 -1.72 2.83
C GLU A 370 -13.63 -0.80 2.30
N LEU A 371 -13.29 0.27 1.57
CA LEU A 371 -14.28 1.13 0.91
C LEU A 371 -15.08 0.34 -0.14
N CYS A 372 -14.40 -0.45 -0.97
CA CYS A 372 -15.06 -1.32 -1.96
C CYS A 372 -15.98 -2.34 -1.29
N ARG A 373 -15.51 -2.98 -0.21
CA ARG A 373 -16.28 -3.95 0.59
C ARG A 373 -17.55 -3.32 1.17
N ARG A 374 -17.47 -2.11 1.71
CA ARG A 374 -18.63 -1.36 2.24
C ARG A 374 -19.63 -1.00 1.14
N ALA A 375 -19.13 -0.67 -0.06
CA ALA A 375 -19.97 -0.37 -1.23
C ALA A 375 -20.50 -1.63 -1.93
N GLY A 376 -20.06 -2.83 -1.55
CA GLY A 376 -20.38 -4.06 -2.26
C GLY A 376 -19.75 -4.13 -3.67
N LEU A 377 -18.71 -3.34 -3.94
CA LEU A 377 -17.98 -3.31 -5.20
C LEU A 377 -16.87 -4.38 -5.17
N PRO A 378 -16.90 -5.39 -6.06
CA PRO A 378 -15.80 -6.34 -6.18
C PRO A 378 -14.51 -5.63 -6.58
N ILE A 379 -13.40 -5.99 -5.94
CA ILE A 379 -12.08 -5.44 -6.23
C ILE A 379 -11.11 -6.56 -6.65
N CYS A 380 -10.41 -6.36 -7.75
CA CYS A 380 -9.36 -7.25 -8.26
C CYS A 380 -8.03 -6.50 -8.40
N ASN A 381 -6.94 -7.23 -8.64
CA ASN A 381 -5.62 -6.68 -8.93
C ASN A 381 -5.23 -6.92 -10.40
N TYR A 382 -4.34 -6.10 -10.97
CA TYR A 382 -3.82 -6.27 -12.34
C TYR A 382 -3.31 -7.69 -12.59
N GLY A 383 -2.41 -8.21 -11.76
CA GLY A 383 -1.82 -9.53 -11.95
C GLY A 383 -2.85 -10.65 -11.91
N VAL A 384 -3.80 -10.55 -10.97
CA VAL A 384 -4.89 -11.53 -10.80
C VAL A 384 -5.87 -11.45 -11.98
N THR A 385 -6.23 -10.24 -12.41
CA THR A 385 -7.11 -9.98 -13.57
C THR A 385 -6.51 -10.56 -14.84
N ILE A 386 -5.22 -10.31 -15.09
CA ILE A 386 -4.49 -10.81 -16.26
C ILE A 386 -4.42 -12.34 -16.25
N ALA A 387 -4.05 -12.93 -15.11
CA ALA A 387 -4.00 -14.39 -15.00
C ALA A 387 -5.38 -15.02 -15.21
N TYR A 388 -6.45 -14.36 -14.74
CA TYR A 388 -7.82 -14.80 -14.91
C TYR A 388 -8.28 -14.73 -16.36
N THR A 389 -8.09 -13.59 -17.03
CA THR A 389 -8.48 -13.38 -18.43
C THR A 389 -7.74 -14.32 -19.38
N LEU A 390 -6.48 -14.64 -19.07
CA LEU A 390 -5.68 -15.61 -19.82
C LEU A 390 -5.98 -17.08 -19.49
N GLY A 391 -6.84 -17.37 -18.52
CA GLY A 391 -7.20 -18.73 -18.13
C GLY A 391 -6.11 -19.50 -17.37
N ILE A 392 -5.14 -18.80 -16.78
CA ILE A 392 -4.01 -19.39 -16.06
C ILE A 392 -4.02 -19.10 -14.55
N LEU A 393 -5.07 -18.46 -14.02
CA LEU A 393 -5.14 -18.06 -12.61
C LEU A 393 -4.97 -19.24 -11.65
N ASP A 394 -5.59 -20.40 -11.90
CA ASP A 394 -5.45 -21.58 -11.03
C ASP A 394 -3.99 -21.98 -10.82
N ARG A 395 -3.22 -21.98 -11.92
CA ARG A 395 -1.79 -22.30 -11.94
C ARG A 395 -0.96 -21.20 -11.27
N ALA A 396 -1.29 -19.94 -11.55
CA ALA A 396 -0.64 -18.79 -10.93
C ALA A 396 -0.83 -18.73 -9.40
N LEU A 397 -1.88 -19.39 -8.90
CA LEU A 397 -2.20 -19.48 -7.48
C LEU A 397 -1.61 -20.73 -6.78
N GLU A 398 -0.94 -21.64 -7.49
CA GLU A 398 -0.31 -22.83 -6.87
C GLU A 398 0.64 -22.52 -5.70
N PRO A 399 1.41 -21.41 -5.70
CA PRO A 399 2.21 -21.03 -4.54
C PRO A 399 1.39 -20.58 -3.32
N PHE A 400 0.09 -20.30 -3.49
CA PHE A 400 -0.79 -19.74 -2.45
C PHE A 400 -2.00 -20.67 -2.22
N PRO A 401 -1.86 -21.73 -1.40
CA PRO A 401 -2.86 -22.78 -1.28
C PRO A 401 -4.26 -22.29 -0.89
N GLU A 402 -4.35 -21.29 -0.01
CA GLU A 402 -5.63 -20.73 0.42
C GLU A 402 -6.34 -19.99 -0.72
N ALA A 403 -5.64 -19.09 -1.42
CA ALA A 403 -6.19 -18.34 -2.54
C ALA A 403 -6.61 -19.28 -3.68
N GLN A 404 -5.80 -20.31 -3.96
CA GLN A 404 -6.13 -21.34 -4.96
C GLN A 404 -7.38 -22.15 -4.56
N ARG A 405 -7.49 -22.53 -3.28
CA ARG A 405 -8.67 -23.23 -2.77
C ARG A 405 -9.94 -22.39 -2.95
N ILE A 406 -9.91 -21.12 -2.55
CA ILE A 406 -11.02 -20.17 -2.73
C ILE A 406 -11.42 -20.07 -4.20
N TYR A 407 -10.44 -19.90 -5.09
CA TYR A 407 -10.68 -19.85 -6.52
C TYR A 407 -11.41 -21.09 -7.03
N ARG A 408 -10.91 -22.29 -6.69
CA ARG A 408 -11.48 -23.58 -7.12
C ARG A 408 -12.89 -23.81 -6.57
N GLU A 409 -13.13 -23.51 -5.29
CA GLU A 409 -14.45 -23.67 -4.65
C GLU A 409 -15.52 -22.79 -5.30
N LEU A 410 -15.20 -21.51 -5.53
CA LEU A 410 -16.14 -20.57 -6.12
C LEU A 410 -16.38 -20.85 -7.61
N THR A 411 -15.35 -21.27 -8.36
CA THR A 411 -15.49 -21.66 -9.77
C THR A 411 -16.37 -22.92 -9.91
N ARG A 412 -16.19 -23.91 -9.04
CA ARG A 412 -17.06 -25.11 -9.01
C ARG A 412 -18.51 -24.75 -8.68
N SER A 413 -18.71 -23.87 -7.70
CA SER A 413 -20.06 -23.44 -7.29
C SER A 413 -20.77 -22.70 -8.43
N ALA A 414 -20.06 -21.88 -9.19
CA ALA A 414 -20.59 -21.21 -10.37
C ALA A 414 -21.00 -22.20 -11.48
N ALA A 415 -20.19 -23.24 -11.72
CA ALA A 415 -20.49 -24.27 -12.71
C ALA A 415 -21.69 -25.18 -12.37
N VAL A 416 -22.06 -25.28 -11.09
CA VAL A 416 -23.23 -26.05 -10.63
C VAL A 416 -24.52 -25.22 -10.64
N ALA A 417 -24.40 -23.88 -10.64
CA ALA A 417 -25.54 -22.96 -10.64
C ALA A 417 -26.02 -22.54 -12.05
N THR A 418 -25.23 -22.84 -13.08
CA THR A 418 -25.54 -22.71 -14.51
C THR A 418 -26.01 -24.04 -15.08
#